data_AF-A0A821ADD0-F1
#
_entry.id   AF-A0A821ADD0-F1
#
_cell.length_a   1.000
_cell.length_b   1.000
_cell.length_c   1.000
_cell.angle_alpha   90.00
_cell.angle_beta   90.00
_cell.angle_gamma   90.00
#
_symmetry.space_group_name_H-M   'P 1'
#
loop_
_entity.id
_entity.type
_entity.pdbx_description
1 polymer ?
#
loop_
_entity_poly.entity_id
_entity_poly.type
_entity_poly.pdbx_seq_one_letter_code
_entity_poly.pdbx_strand_id
1 'polypeptide(L)'
;WSSGLQLARITHWGGMISTPNIILQNSIKNALLESGCPINITNELMENAHERHWPEGLSTLETRQLNRRHYESYLCRRIIGEQAVVILSCDNRHMNQSMISEPGIVVIFSQGVK
;
A
#
# COMPACT_ATOMS: atom_id res chain seq x y z
N TRP A 1 -14.83 -3.21 6.67
CA TRP A 1 -13.50 -2.73 7.09
C TRP A 1 -13.00 -1.63 6.18
N SER A 2 -12.74 -1.90 4.88
CA SER A 2 -12.19 -0.89 3.95
C SER A 2 -12.95 0.44 3.93
N SER A 3 -14.28 0.41 3.83
CA SER A 3 -15.14 1.61 3.83
C SER A 3 -15.03 2.47 5.09
N GLY A 4 -14.56 1.90 6.22
CA GLY A 4 -14.35 2.62 7.47
C GLY A 4 -12.98 3.30 7.58
N LEU A 5 -12.03 3.01 6.68
CA LEU A 5 -10.73 3.66 6.68
C LEU A 5 -10.79 5.01 5.96
N GLN A 6 -10.07 5.99 6.51
CA GLN A 6 -9.92 7.32 5.90
C GLN A 6 -9.15 7.24 4.59
N LEU A 7 -9.58 8.03 3.60
CA LEU A 7 -8.79 8.25 2.39
C LEU A 7 -7.51 9.01 2.75
N ALA A 8 -6.41 8.60 2.14
CA ALA A 8 -5.11 9.24 2.28
C ALA A 8 -4.69 9.89 0.97
N ARG A 9 -3.99 11.01 1.06
CA ARG A 9 -3.28 11.62 -0.06
C ARG A 9 -1.78 11.44 0.12
N ILE A 10 -1.13 10.89 -0.90
CA ILE A 10 0.33 10.75 -0.93
C ILE A 10 0.94 11.97 -1.59
N THR A 11 1.77 12.72 -0.86
CA THR A 11 2.46 13.90 -1.40
C THR A 11 3.87 13.60 -1.90
N HIS A 12 4.44 12.45 -1.55
CA HIS A 12 5.82 12.11 -1.90
C HIS A 12 5.99 10.62 -2.24
N TRP A 13 5.56 10.23 -3.45
CA TRP A 13 5.69 8.85 -3.94
C TRP A 13 7.13 8.31 -4.01
N GLY A 14 8.12 9.20 -4.15
CA GLY A 14 9.54 8.81 -4.12
C GLY A 14 10.05 8.34 -2.76
N GLY A 15 9.30 8.61 -1.67
CA GLY A 15 9.63 8.17 -0.32
C GLY A 15 9.12 6.77 0.00
N MET A 16 8.64 6.02 -1.00
CA MET A 16 8.16 4.66 -0.85
C MET A 16 9.30 3.73 -0.39
N ILE A 17 9.03 2.95 0.65
CA ILE A 17 9.94 1.94 1.19
C ILE A 17 9.54 0.59 0.58
N SER A 18 10.31 0.13 -0.42
CA SER A 18 9.98 -1.06 -1.21
C SER A 18 10.45 -2.38 -0.60
N THR A 19 11.39 -2.30 0.34
CA THR A 19 11.99 -3.43 1.06
C THR A 19 11.91 -3.22 2.58
N PRO A 20 10.69 -3.16 3.16
CA PRO A 20 10.53 -2.85 4.58
C PRO A 20 11.14 -3.95 5.45
N ASN A 21 11.87 -3.55 6.50
CA ASN A 21 12.43 -4.50 7.47
C ASN A 21 11.32 -5.11 8.35
N ILE A 22 11.69 -6.14 9.13
CA ILE A 22 10.74 -6.87 9.97
C ILE A 22 10.06 -6.00 11.03
N ILE A 23 10.75 -4.98 11.55
CA ILE A 23 10.22 -4.09 12.58
C ILE A 23 9.07 -3.26 11.99
N LEU A 24 9.29 -2.66 10.81
CA LEU A 24 8.25 -1.93 10.09
C LEU A 24 7.09 -2.84 9.70
N GLN A 25 7.37 -4.03 9.17
CA GLN A 25 6.31 -4.97 8.80
C GLN A 25 5.44 -5.34 10.01
N ASN A 26 6.04 -5.59 11.17
CA ASN A 26 5.30 -5.90 12.39
C ASN A 26 4.45 -4.72 12.89
N SER A 27 4.97 -3.48 12.83
CA SER A 27 4.18 -2.31 13.23
C SER A 27 2.97 -2.12 12.32
N ILE A 28 3.14 -2.23 10.99
CA ILE A 28 2.02 -2.17 10.05
C ILE A 28 1.01 -3.29 10.27
N LYS A 29 1.49 -4.52 10.48
CA LYS A 29 0.62 -5.67 10.75
C LYS A 29 -0.23 -5.44 11.99
N ASN A 30 0.35 -4.92 13.07
CA ASN A 30 -0.39 -4.62 14.29
C ASN A 30 -1.43 -3.52 14.06
N ALA A 31 -1.06 -2.43 13.39
CA ALA A 31 -1.99 -1.33 13.08
C ALA A 31 -3.18 -1.79 12.21
N LEU A 32 -2.96 -2.72 11.26
CA LEU A 32 -4.03 -3.32 10.47
C LEU A 32 -4.98 -4.15 11.34
N LEU A 33 -4.46 -5.00 12.23
CA LEU A 33 -5.27 -5.81 13.15
C LEU A 33 -6.08 -4.93 14.11
N GLU A 34 -5.46 -3.90 14.68
CA GLU A 34 -6.12 -2.94 15.57
C GLU A 34 -7.23 -2.15 14.87
N SER A 35 -7.09 -1.89 13.57
CA SER A 35 -8.15 -1.28 12.75
C SER A 35 -9.34 -2.21 12.45
N GLY A 36 -9.29 -3.46 12.90
CA GLY A 36 -10.32 -4.47 12.64
C GLY A 36 -10.21 -5.14 11.27
N CYS A 37 -9.01 -5.15 10.66
CA CYS A 37 -8.77 -5.91 9.44
C CYS A 37 -8.89 -7.42 9.70
N PRO A 38 -9.61 -8.20 8.88
CA PRO A 38 -9.64 -9.65 9.00
C PRO A 38 -8.22 -10.25 8.95
N ILE A 39 -7.96 -11.29 9.74
CA ILE A 39 -6.61 -11.83 9.90
C ILE A 39 -6.05 -12.43 8.60
N ASN A 40 -6.88 -13.11 7.81
CA ASN A 40 -6.48 -13.67 6.53
C ASN A 40 -6.09 -12.56 5.55
N ILE A 41 -6.93 -11.53 5.43
CA ILE A 41 -6.66 -10.36 4.58
C ILE A 41 -5.41 -9.61 5.05
N THR A 42 -5.20 -9.49 6.37
CA THR A 42 -3.99 -8.87 6.93
C THR A 42 -2.74 -9.62 6.50
N ASN A 43 -2.73 -10.95 6.58
CA ASN A 43 -1.56 -11.73 6.16
C ASN A 43 -1.28 -11.55 4.67
N GLU A 44 -2.30 -11.62 3.81
CA GLU A 44 -2.16 -11.41 2.36
C GLU A 44 -1.68 -9.98 2.03
N LEU A 45 -2.22 -8.96 2.70
CA LEU A 45 -1.78 -7.57 2.55
C LEU A 45 -0.33 -7.37 2.99
N MET A 46 0.10 -8.05 4.06
CA MET A 46 1.47 -7.98 4.55
C MET A 46 2.46 -8.74 3.65
N GLU A 47 2.05 -9.82 3.00
CA GLU A 47 2.84 -10.43 1.93
C GLU A 47 3.06 -9.44 0.79
N ASN A 48 2.01 -8.69 0.43
CA ASN A 48 2.01 -7.64 -0.59
C ASN A 48 2.59 -6.28 -0.11
N ALA A 49 3.31 -6.24 1.03
CA ALA A 49 3.97 -5.03 1.54
C ALA A 49 5.39 -4.82 0.97
N HIS A 50 5.90 -5.78 0.20
CA HIS A 50 7.27 -5.80 -0.31
C HIS A 50 7.29 -5.92 -1.83
N GLU A 51 8.24 -5.25 -2.49
CA GLU A 51 8.31 -5.17 -3.97
C GLU A 51 8.36 -6.51 -4.70
N ARG A 52 8.82 -7.58 -4.04
CA ARG A 52 8.84 -8.95 -4.59
C ARG A 52 7.45 -9.51 -4.88
N HIS A 53 6.41 -8.94 -4.26
CA HIS A 53 5.00 -9.33 -4.43
C HIS A 53 4.15 -8.16 -4.94
N TRP A 54 4.77 -7.02 -5.25
CA TRP A 54 4.04 -5.92 -5.87
C TRP A 54 3.71 -6.23 -7.33
N PRO A 55 2.61 -5.67 -7.86
CA PRO A 55 2.27 -5.84 -9.24
C PRO A 55 3.34 -5.21 -10.14
N GLU A 56 3.40 -5.65 -11.40
CA GLU A 56 4.47 -5.31 -12.35
C GLU A 56 4.76 -3.80 -12.41
N GLY A 57 3.71 -2.98 -12.37
CA GLY A 57 3.78 -1.53 -12.40
C GLY A 57 4.49 -0.87 -11.22
N LEU A 58 4.88 -1.62 -10.19
CA LEU A 58 5.59 -1.14 -8.99
C LEU A 58 6.83 -1.97 -8.63
N SER A 59 7.05 -3.12 -9.28
CA SER A 59 8.00 -4.15 -8.82
C SER A 59 9.47 -3.71 -8.80
N THR A 60 9.87 -2.83 -9.72
CA THR A 60 11.27 -2.34 -9.84
C THR A 60 11.38 -0.83 -9.68
N LEU A 61 12.57 -0.35 -9.30
CA LEU A 61 12.84 1.09 -9.19
C LEU A 61 12.59 1.82 -10.51
N GLU A 62 13.03 1.26 -11.63
CA GLU A 62 12.83 1.81 -12.97
C GLU A 62 11.33 1.97 -13.28
N THR A 63 10.54 0.90 -13.08
CA THR A 63 9.11 0.94 -13.32
C THR A 63 8.42 1.96 -12.40
N ARG A 64 8.88 2.08 -11.14
CA ARG A 64 8.35 3.11 -10.23
C ARG A 64 8.64 4.54 -10.65
N GLN A 65 9.79 4.78 -11.26
CA GLN A 65 10.13 6.10 -11.80
C GLN A 65 9.29 6.42 -13.04
N LEU A 66 9.12 5.45 -13.94
CA LEU A 66 8.30 5.59 -15.15
C LEU A 66 6.83 5.84 -14.81
N ASN A 67 6.28 5.08 -13.86
CA ASN A 67 4.86 5.11 -13.50
C ASN A 67 4.49 6.17 -12.46
N ARG A 68 5.45 6.98 -12.00
CA ARG A 68 5.26 7.92 -10.87
C ARG A 68 3.99 8.77 -10.98
N ARG A 69 3.66 9.25 -12.19
CA ARG A 69 2.46 10.09 -12.41
C ARG A 69 1.15 9.31 -12.29
N HIS A 70 1.15 8.02 -12.61
CA HIS A 70 -0.04 7.17 -12.51
C HIS A 70 -0.43 6.90 -11.06
N TYR A 71 0.52 6.92 -10.13
CA TYR A 71 0.25 6.66 -8.72
C TYR A 71 -0.70 7.68 -8.07
N GLU A 72 -0.73 8.91 -8.58
CA GLU A 72 -1.66 9.94 -8.11
C GLU A 72 -3.13 9.58 -8.34
N SER A 73 -3.41 8.62 -9.22
CA SER A 73 -4.77 8.13 -9.50
C SER A 73 -5.23 7.02 -8.54
N TYR A 74 -4.38 6.52 -7.66
CA TYR A 74 -4.80 5.53 -6.66
C TYR A 74 -5.75 6.13 -5.62
N LEU A 75 -6.77 5.36 -5.26
CA LEU A 75 -7.50 5.51 -4.02
C LEU A 75 -6.74 4.80 -2.90
N CYS A 76 -6.06 5.59 -2.08
CA CYS A 76 -5.28 5.10 -0.95
C CYS A 76 -6.10 5.22 0.34
N ARG A 77 -6.06 4.18 1.19
CA ARG A 77 -6.66 4.21 2.53
C ARG A 77 -5.57 4.24 3.60
N ARG A 78 -5.70 5.17 4.55
CA ARG A 78 -4.70 5.40 5.59
C ARG A 78 -4.64 4.25 6.58
N ILE A 79 -3.43 3.82 6.92
CA ILE A 79 -3.17 3.02 8.13
C ILE A 79 -2.93 4.01 9.28
N ILE A 80 -3.79 3.99 10.29
CA ILE A 80 -3.75 4.97 11.38
C ILE A 80 -2.47 4.78 12.19
N GLY A 81 -1.85 5.91 12.59
CA GLY A 81 -0.60 5.90 13.36
C GLY A 81 0.67 5.70 12.51
N GLU A 82 0.52 5.31 11.25
CA GLU A 82 1.65 4.90 10.39
C GLU A 82 1.82 5.83 9.19
N GLN A 83 3.05 5.90 8.66
CA GLN A 83 3.31 6.44 7.31
C GLN A 83 3.08 5.34 6.27
N ALA A 84 1.88 4.80 6.22
CA ALA A 84 1.52 3.73 5.30
C ALA A 84 0.07 3.82 4.84
N VAL A 85 -0.19 3.21 3.69
CA VAL A 85 -1.54 3.09 3.12
C VAL A 85 -1.78 1.68 2.61
N VAL A 86 -3.06 1.33 2.56
CA VAL A 86 -3.54 0.17 1.81
C VAL A 86 -4.15 0.68 0.49
N ILE A 87 -3.75 0.05 -0.61
CA ILE A 87 -4.35 0.25 -1.93
C ILE A 87 -5.09 -1.03 -2.26
N LEU A 88 -6.40 -1.05 -1.96
CA LEU A 88 -7.24 -2.23 -2.15
C LEU A 88 -7.66 -2.36 -3.61
N SER A 89 -7.62 -3.58 -4.15
CA SER A 89 -8.04 -3.86 -5.53
C SER A 89 -9.50 -3.46 -5.75
N CYS A 90 -10.37 -3.74 -4.78
CA CYS A 90 -11.79 -3.43 -4.88
C CYS A 90 -12.12 -1.93 -5.01
N ASP A 91 -11.26 -1.05 -4.46
CA ASP A 91 -11.39 0.40 -4.60
C ASP A 91 -10.68 0.95 -5.86
N ASN A 92 -9.79 0.16 -6.47
CA ASN A 92 -8.88 0.63 -7.52
C ASN A 92 -9.08 -0.06 -8.87
N ARG A 93 -10.30 -0.56 -9.14
CA ARG A 93 -10.63 -1.23 -10.41
C ARG A 93 -10.53 -0.34 -11.66
N HIS A 94 -10.44 0.97 -11.49
CA HIS A 94 -10.18 1.93 -12.57
C HIS A 94 -8.70 1.98 -12.99
N MET A 95 -7.80 1.47 -12.16
CA MET A 95 -6.37 1.36 -12.47
C MET A 95 -6.11 0.19 -13.42
N ASN A 96 -4.97 0.23 -14.14
CA ASN A 96 -4.54 -0.88 -14.99
C ASN A 96 -4.31 -2.15 -14.13
N GLN A 97 -4.58 -3.34 -14.69
CA GLN A 97 -4.32 -4.62 -14.00
C GLN A 97 -2.87 -4.78 -13.55
N SER A 98 -1.89 -4.22 -14.30
CA SER A 98 -0.49 -4.21 -13.89
C SER A 98 -0.19 -3.34 -12.68
N MET A 99 -1.18 -2.59 -12.16
CA MET A 99 -1.04 -1.63 -11.06
C MET A 99 -1.83 -2.08 -9.81
N ILE A 100 -2.55 -3.20 -9.86
CA ILE A 100 -3.35 -3.70 -8.72
C ILE A 100 -3.02 -5.16 -8.43
N SER A 101 -3.20 -5.57 -7.18
CA SER A 101 -3.07 -6.97 -6.74
C SER A 101 -4.20 -7.28 -5.79
N GLU A 102 -4.68 -8.53 -5.78
CA GLU A 102 -5.68 -9.00 -4.81
C GLU A 102 -5.01 -9.44 -3.50
N PRO A 103 -5.59 -9.15 -2.32
CA PRO A 103 -6.76 -8.28 -2.09
C PRO A 103 -6.42 -6.78 -2.18
N GLY A 104 -5.14 -6.47 -2.18
CA GLY A 104 -4.57 -5.12 -2.27
C GLY A 104 -3.06 -5.17 -2.06
N ILE A 105 -2.45 -4.00 -2.00
CA ILE A 105 -1.05 -3.85 -1.59
C ILE A 105 -0.94 -2.90 -0.40
N VAL A 106 0.09 -3.11 0.41
CA VAL A 106 0.49 -2.17 1.46
C VAL A 106 1.70 -1.39 0.95
N VAL A 107 1.63 -0.07 1.06
CA VAL A 107 2.73 0.81 0.66
C VAL A 107 3.14 1.65 1.86
N ILE A 108 4.39 1.48 2.27
CA ILE A 108 5.00 2.18 3.40
C ILE A 108 5.85 3.32 2.86
N PHE A 109 5.84 4.45 3.55
CA PHE A 109 6.57 5.65 3.19
C PHE A 109 7.45 6.12 4.34
N SER A 110 8.57 6.76 4.03
CA SER A 110 9.35 7.50 5.02
C SER A 110 8.62 8.76 5.49
N GLN A 111 7.82 9.38 4.61
CA GLN A 111 7.01 10.57 4.86
C GLN A 111 6.00 10.80 3.74
N GLY A 112 5.02 11.66 3.99
CA GLY A 112 4.14 12.21 2.95
C GLY A 112 2.76 11.55 2.84
N VAL A 113 2.37 10.75 3.83
CA VAL A 113 0.98 10.29 3.98
C VAL A 113 0.18 11.36 4.74
N LYS A 114 -0.81 11.97 4.08
CA LYS A 114 -1.72 12.96 4.66
C LYS A 114 -3.14 12.42 4.72
#